data_AF-A0A2J9VIM2-F1
#
_entry.id   AF-A0A2J9VIM2-F1
#
_cell.length_a   1.000
_cell.length_b   1.000
_cell.length_c   1.000
_cell.angle_alpha   90.00
_cell.angle_beta   90.00
_cell.angle_gamma   90.00
#
_symmetry.space_group_name_H-M   'P 1'
#
loop_
_entity.id
_entity.type
_entity.pdbx_description
1 polymer ?
#
loop_
_entity_poly.entity_id
_entity_poly.type
_entity_poly.pdbx_seq_one_letter_code
_entity_poly.pdbx_strand_id
1 'polypeptide(L)'
;MDTKLKAVGKIQKIEEKQRDCVGRQLESMRQHHTHLKLQLSQLADLKKHSGQTALMAPSLNSAILMNLNSVNLMLQKMLVHHEYEQAVMQAQCFSVQKVLEQKHARVQKLEKVLERWRAKQKYEKARKEQKLFEDIINCRFNRKAL
;
A
#
# COMPACT_ATOMS: atom_id res chain seq x y z
N MET A 1 11.31 -30.84 10.36
CA MET A 1 10.44 -29.66 10.57
C MET A 1 11.20 -28.35 10.35
N ASP A 2 12.47 -28.27 10.72
CA ASP A 2 13.29 -27.05 10.60
C ASP A 2 13.45 -26.52 9.18
N THR A 3 13.57 -27.39 8.18
CA THR A 3 13.67 -27.01 6.77
C THR A 3 12.40 -26.33 6.27
N LYS A 4 11.22 -26.83 6.67
CA LYS A 4 9.91 -26.24 6.34
C LYS A 4 9.71 -24.88 7.00
N LEU A 5 10.09 -24.74 8.28
CA LEU A 5 10.05 -23.45 8.99
C LEU A 5 10.99 -22.41 8.35
N LYS A 6 12.20 -22.81 7.97
CA LYS A 6 13.15 -21.93 7.27
C LYS A 6 12.61 -21.50 5.90
N ALA A 7 12.02 -22.43 5.13
CA ALA A 7 11.44 -22.12 3.83
C ALA A 7 10.26 -21.14 3.93
N VAL A 8 9.31 -21.40 4.83
CA VAL A 8 8.15 -20.51 5.03
C VAL A 8 8.58 -19.16 5.61
N GLY A 9 9.59 -19.12 6.48
CA GLY A 9 10.17 -17.86 6.95
C GLY A 9 10.83 -17.03 5.84
N LYS A 10 11.47 -17.68 4.85
CA LYS A 10 11.99 -16.98 3.66
C LYS A 10 10.86 -16.42 2.79
N ILE A 11 9.79 -17.20 2.60
CA ILE A 11 8.60 -16.76 1.84
C ILE A 11 7.94 -15.57 2.53
N GLN A 12 7.80 -15.59 3.85
CA GLN A 12 7.27 -14.46 4.63
C GLN A 12 8.07 -13.18 4.36
N LYS A 13 9.39 -13.22 4.48
CA LYS A 13 10.26 -12.06 4.23
C LYS A 13 10.14 -11.51 2.81
N ILE A 14 9.93 -12.39 1.83
CA ILE A 14 9.72 -11.97 0.43
C ILE A 14 8.38 -11.26 0.29
N GLU A 15 7.30 -11.81 0.87
CA GLU A 15 5.98 -11.20 0.82
C GLU A 15 5.91 -9.87 1.60
N GLU A 16 6.62 -9.75 2.72
CA GLU A 16 6.80 -8.49 3.46
C GLU A 16 7.48 -7.43 2.59
N LYS A 17 8.60 -7.77 1.95
CA LYS A 17 9.28 -6.85 1.02
C LYS A 17 8.39 -6.41 -0.14
N GLN A 18 7.60 -7.34 -0.69
CA GLN A 18 6.65 -7.01 -1.76
C GLN A 18 5.55 -6.08 -1.25
N ARG A 19 4.97 -6.34 -0.07
CA ARG A 19 4.00 -5.46 0.58
C ARG A 19 4.58 -4.06 0.78
N ASP A 20 5.82 -3.96 1.27
CA ASP A 20 6.47 -2.68 1.54
C ASP A 20 6.80 -1.92 0.25
N CYS A 21 7.13 -2.62 -0.84
CA CYS A 21 7.30 -2.01 -2.16
C CYS A 21 5.99 -1.42 -2.68
N VAL A 22 4.90 -2.19 -2.61
CA VAL A 22 3.57 -1.72 -3.02
C VAL A 22 3.10 -0.57 -2.12
N GLY A 23 3.40 -0.62 -0.82
CA GLY A 23 3.12 0.47 0.11
C GLY A 23 3.84 1.77 -0.27
N ARG A 24 5.13 1.71 -0.59
CA ARG A 24 5.89 2.87 -1.08
C ARG A 24 5.36 3.42 -2.40
N GLN A 25 4.98 2.54 -3.32
CA GLN A 25 4.37 2.95 -4.59
C GLN A 25 3.04 3.67 -4.36
N LEU A 26 2.17 3.13 -3.51
CA LEU A 26 0.90 3.75 -3.13
C LEU A 26 1.12 5.15 -2.54
N GLU A 27 2.10 5.30 -1.65
CA GLU A 27 2.41 6.58 -1.02
C GLU A 27 2.89 7.61 -2.05
N SER A 28 3.78 7.21 -2.97
CA SER A 28 4.22 8.07 -4.07
C SER A 28 3.06 8.50 -4.99
N MET A 29 2.12 7.59 -5.29
CA MET A 29 0.93 7.91 -6.06
C MET A 29 -0.02 8.87 -5.32
N ARG A 30 -0.17 8.71 -4.00
CA ARG A 30 -0.95 9.63 -3.18
C ARG A 30 -0.33 11.03 -3.15
N GLN A 31 0.99 11.13 -3.05
CA GLN A 31 1.71 12.40 -3.14
C GLN A 31 1.48 13.08 -4.50
N HIS A 32 1.61 12.33 -5.61
CA HIS A 32 1.29 12.86 -6.95
C HIS A 32 -0.16 13.31 -7.05
N HIS A 33 -1.10 12.57 -6.47
CA HIS A 33 -2.51 12.95 -6.44
C HIS A 33 -2.74 14.27 -5.69
N THR A 34 -2.07 14.48 -4.55
CA THR A 34 -2.16 15.75 -3.81
C THR A 34 -1.60 16.92 -4.61
N HIS A 35 -0.51 16.71 -5.35
CA HIS A 35 0.07 17.73 -6.23
C HIS A 35 -0.87 18.09 -7.39
N LEU A 36 -1.46 17.09 -8.06
CA LEU A 36 -2.46 17.31 -9.12
C LEU A 36 -3.68 18.07 -8.60
N LYS A 37 -4.14 17.76 -7.38
CA LYS A 37 -5.24 18.49 -6.74
C LYS A 37 -4.89 19.96 -6.49
N LEU A 38 -3.65 20.26 -6.10
CA LEU A 38 -3.17 21.63 -5.96
C LEU A 38 -3.15 22.35 -7.31
N GLN A 39 -2.63 21.72 -8.36
CA GLN A 39 -2.60 22.30 -9.71
C GLN A 39 -4.01 22.59 -10.24
N LEU A 40 -4.97 21.69 -10.01
CA LEU A 40 -6.39 21.91 -10.34
C LEU A 40 -6.96 23.14 -9.63
N SER A 41 -6.66 23.31 -8.34
CA SER A 41 -7.12 24.49 -7.59
C SER A 41 -6.54 25.79 -8.15
N GLN A 42 -5.25 25.79 -8.52
CA GLN A 42 -4.59 26.94 -9.12
C GLN A 42 -5.17 27.27 -10.50
N LEU A 43 -5.44 26.26 -11.35
CA LEU A 43 -6.09 26.45 -12.65
C LEU A 43 -7.52 26.99 -12.52
N ALA A 44 -8.28 26.50 -11.54
CA ALA A 44 -9.62 26.99 -11.27
C ALA A 44 -9.60 28.46 -10.85
N ASP A 45 -8.64 28.86 -10.02
CA ASP A 45 -8.49 30.25 -9.60
C ASP A 45 -7.98 31.15 -10.73
N LEU A 46 -7.06 30.67 -11.58
CA LEU A 46 -6.64 31.37 -12.80
C LEU A 46 -7.83 31.63 -13.74
N LYS A 47 -8.73 30.65 -13.90
CA LYS A 47 -9.95 30.82 -14.70
C LYS A 47 -10.89 31.88 -14.10
N LYS A 48 -11.09 31.87 -12.78
CA LYS A 48 -11.91 32.90 -12.09
C LYS A 48 -11.33 34.29 -12.28
N HIS A 49 -10.02 34.46 -12.08
CA HIS A 49 -9.34 35.74 -12.24
C HIS A 49 -9.36 36.23 -13.70
N SER A 50 -9.12 35.34 -14.67
CA SER A 50 -9.20 35.69 -16.11
C SER A 50 -10.60 36.21 -16.50
N GLY A 51 -11.67 35.62 -15.96
CA GLY A 51 -13.03 36.10 -16.15
C GLY A 51 -13.31 37.47 -15.50
N GLN A 52 -12.73 37.75 -14.33
CA GLN A 52 -12.88 39.04 -13.65
C GLN A 52 -12.09 40.16 -14.34
N THR A 53 -10.88 39.89 -14.81
CA THR A 53 -10.05 40.85 -15.55
C THR A 53 -10.72 41.26 -16.87
N ALA A 54 -11.44 40.34 -17.52
CA ALA A 54 -12.22 40.63 -18.73
C ALA A 54 -13.36 41.65 -18.51
N LEU A 55 -13.98 41.66 -17.33
CA LEU A 55 -15.11 42.53 -16.99
C LEU A 55 -14.69 43.93 -16.53
N MET A 56 -13.41 44.10 -16.15
CA MET A 56 -12.85 45.35 -15.62
C MET A 56 -12.06 46.15 -16.67
N ALA A 57 -11.96 45.66 -17.91
CA ALA A 57 -11.20 46.33 -18.97
C ALA A 57 -11.94 47.60 -19.47
N PRO A 58 -11.32 48.81 -19.39
CA PRO A 58 -11.98 50.08 -19.71
C PRO A 58 -12.29 50.28 -21.20
N SER A 59 -11.66 49.50 -22.10
CA SER A 59 -12.01 49.43 -23.52
C SER A 59 -11.88 48.00 -24.04
N LEU A 60 -12.96 47.46 -24.59
CA LEU A 60 -13.02 46.12 -25.16
C LEU A 60 -12.62 46.18 -26.65
N ASN A 61 -11.39 45.80 -26.94
CA ASN A 61 -10.93 45.60 -28.33
C ASN A 61 -11.24 44.16 -28.78
N SER A 62 -11.58 43.97 -30.05
CA SER A 62 -11.84 42.66 -30.68
C SER A 62 -10.70 41.66 -30.43
N ALA A 63 -9.44 42.11 -30.51
CA ALA A 63 -8.28 41.28 -30.21
C ALA A 63 -8.25 40.79 -28.75
N ILE A 64 -8.67 41.62 -27.80
CA ILE A 64 -8.72 41.27 -26.37
C ILE A 64 -9.81 40.22 -26.13
N LEU A 65 -10.98 40.38 -26.75
CA LEU A 65 -12.09 39.41 -26.68
C LEU A 65 -11.72 38.05 -27.29
N MET A 66 -11.05 38.03 -28.44
CA MET A 66 -10.58 36.79 -29.07
C MET A 66 -9.52 36.09 -28.21
N ASN A 67 -8.57 36.83 -27.65
CA ASN A 67 -7.55 36.29 -26.76
C ASN A 67 -8.15 35.71 -25.48
N LEU A 68 -9.10 36.41 -24.86
CA LEU A 68 -9.83 35.93 -23.69
C LEU A 68 -10.61 34.64 -23.99
N ASN A 69 -11.27 34.56 -25.14
CA ASN A 69 -11.99 33.36 -25.54
C ASN A 69 -11.03 32.17 -25.77
N SER A 70 -9.88 32.41 -26.41
CA SER A 70 -8.83 31.40 -26.60
C SER A 70 -8.27 30.90 -25.27
N VAL A 71 -7.95 31.80 -24.34
CA VAL A 71 -7.46 31.47 -22.99
C VAL A 71 -8.52 30.71 -22.20
N ASN A 72 -9.78 31.14 -22.24
CA ASN A 72 -10.87 30.43 -21.57
C ASN A 72 -11.08 29.02 -22.12
N LEU A 73 -11.03 28.84 -23.44
CA LEU A 73 -11.13 27.53 -24.07
C LEU A 73 -9.95 26.63 -23.66
N MET A 74 -8.74 27.19 -23.59
CA MET A 74 -7.53 26.46 -23.16
C MET A 74 -7.63 26.04 -21.70
N LEU A 75 -7.98 26.96 -20.79
CA LEU A 75 -8.17 26.68 -19.37
C LEU A 75 -9.29 25.67 -19.14
N GLN A 76 -10.38 25.76 -19.90
CA GLN A 76 -11.47 24.78 -19.81
C GLN A 76 -11.01 23.38 -20.23
N LYS A 77 -10.25 23.26 -21.33
CA LYS A 77 -9.70 21.98 -21.78
C LYS A 77 -8.71 21.41 -20.77
N MET A 78 -7.83 22.24 -20.21
CA MET A 78 -6.88 21.80 -19.18
C MET A 78 -7.56 21.34 -17.90
N LEU A 79 -8.59 22.06 -17.43
CA LEU A 79 -9.37 21.66 -16.26
C LEU A 79 -10.02 20.30 -16.46
N VAL A 80 -10.73 20.11 -17.59
CA VAL A 80 -11.39 18.84 -17.92
C VAL A 80 -10.36 17.71 -18.01
N HIS A 81 -9.21 17.96 -18.64
CA HIS A 81 -8.13 16.96 -18.72
C HIS A 81 -7.62 16.56 -17.33
N HIS A 82 -7.30 17.53 -16.47
CA HIS A 82 -6.81 17.24 -15.12
C HIS A 82 -7.88 16.60 -14.22
N GLU A 83 -9.17 16.91 -14.40
CA GLU A 83 -10.26 16.21 -13.71
C GLU A 83 -10.31 14.73 -14.09
N TYR A 84 -10.15 14.41 -15.38
CA TYR A 84 -10.05 13.02 -15.83
C TYR A 84 -8.79 12.33 -15.30
N GLU A 85 -7.62 12.99 -15.36
CA GLU A 85 -6.38 12.46 -14.79
C GLU A 85 -6.51 12.20 -13.29
N GLN A 86 -7.18 13.10 -12.58
CA GLN A 86 -7.47 12.96 -11.16
C GLN A 86 -8.33 11.71 -10.89
N ALA A 87 -9.41 11.53 -11.66
CA ALA A 87 -10.31 10.38 -11.53
C ALA A 87 -9.58 9.06 -11.83
N VAL A 88 -8.75 9.03 -12.89
CA VAL A 88 -7.93 7.88 -13.24
C VAL A 88 -6.92 7.58 -12.13
N MET A 89 -6.22 8.58 -11.61
CA MET A 89 -5.29 8.42 -10.49
C MET A 89 -5.97 7.90 -9.22
N GLN A 90 -7.19 8.35 -8.92
CA GLN A 90 -7.98 7.84 -7.79
C GLN A 90 -8.35 6.37 -7.97
N ALA A 91 -8.81 5.99 -9.16
CA ALA A 91 -9.13 4.60 -9.48
C ALA A 91 -7.89 3.70 -9.37
N GLN A 92 -6.74 4.17 -9.84
CA GLN A 92 -5.48 3.45 -9.71
C GLN A 92 -5.05 3.34 -8.24
N CYS A 93 -5.10 4.42 -7.45
CA CYS A 93 -4.84 4.38 -6.01
C CYS A 93 -5.72 3.34 -5.29
N PHE A 94 -7.01 3.30 -5.59
CA PHE A 94 -7.94 2.33 -5.03
C PHE A 94 -7.57 0.90 -5.41
N SER A 95 -7.22 0.66 -6.68
CA SER A 95 -6.80 -0.65 -7.14
C SER A 95 -5.53 -1.15 -6.44
N VAL A 96 -4.53 -0.28 -6.29
CA VAL A 96 -3.26 -0.58 -5.60
C VAL A 96 -3.49 -0.80 -4.12
N GLN A 97 -4.39 -0.03 -3.49
CA GLN A 97 -4.77 -0.22 -2.10
C GLN A 97 -5.39 -1.61 -1.87
N LYS A 98 -6.30 -2.04 -2.76
CA LYS A 98 -6.89 -3.38 -2.69
C LYS A 98 -5.82 -4.49 -2.82
N VAL A 99 -4.84 -4.31 -3.71
CA VAL A 99 -3.71 -5.24 -3.84
C VAL A 99 -2.87 -5.26 -2.56
N LEU A 100 -2.61 -4.10 -1.95
CA LEU A 100 -1.87 -3.99 -0.70
C LEU A 100 -2.59 -4.72 0.44
N GLU A 101 -3.92 -4.56 0.55
CA GLU A 101 -4.75 -5.27 1.54
C GLU A 101 -4.68 -6.79 1.36
N GLN A 102 -4.77 -7.27 0.12
CA GLN A 102 -4.62 -8.70 -0.18
C GLN A 102 -3.23 -9.24 0.20
N LYS A 103 -2.18 -8.48 -0.12
CA LYS A 103 -0.79 -8.82 0.25
C LYS A 103 -0.62 -8.83 1.77
N HIS A 104 -1.19 -7.85 2.47
CA HIS A 104 -1.16 -7.80 3.93
C HIS A 104 -1.87 -9.00 4.56
N ALA A 105 -3.07 -9.36 4.07
CA ALA A 105 -3.79 -10.55 4.52
C ALA A 105 -2.99 -11.84 4.27
N ARG A 106 -2.24 -11.92 3.18
CA ARG A 106 -1.35 -13.05 2.88
C ARG A 106 -0.19 -13.16 3.87
N VAL A 107 0.46 -12.04 4.20
CA VAL A 107 1.54 -12.00 5.21
C VAL A 107 1.00 -12.46 6.57
N GLN A 108 -0.15 -11.92 7.01
CA GLN A 108 -0.77 -12.33 8.28
C GLN A 108 -1.11 -13.83 8.33
N LYS A 109 -1.56 -14.42 7.20
CA LYS A 109 -1.81 -15.86 7.13
C LYS A 109 -0.51 -16.66 7.27
N LEU A 110 0.57 -16.23 6.65
CA LEU A 110 1.88 -16.87 6.77
C LEU A 110 2.44 -16.78 8.20
N GLU A 111 2.27 -15.64 8.86
CA GLU A 111 2.63 -15.44 10.28
C GLU A 111 1.89 -16.43 11.18
N LYS A 112 0.56 -16.53 11.06
CA LYS A 112 -0.26 -17.48 11.84
C LYS A 112 0.18 -18.94 11.63
N VAL A 113 0.53 -19.31 10.39
CA VAL A 113 1.03 -20.67 10.09
C VAL A 113 2.40 -20.91 10.75
N LEU A 114 3.31 -19.93 10.67
CA LEU A 114 4.62 -20.02 11.29
C LEU A 114 4.54 -20.13 12.82
N GLU A 115 3.66 -19.37 13.46
CA GLU A 115 3.41 -19.46 14.90
C GLU A 115 2.91 -20.84 15.29
N ARG A 116 1.91 -21.37 14.58
CA ARG A 116 1.39 -22.73 14.80
C ARG A 116 2.49 -23.79 14.66
N TRP A 117 3.34 -23.67 13.64
CA TRP A 117 4.42 -24.63 13.42
C TRP A 117 5.54 -24.52 14.47
N ARG A 118 5.85 -23.30 14.93
CA ARG A 118 6.79 -23.09 16.06
C ARG A 118 6.23 -23.69 17.35
N ALA A 119 4.95 -23.48 17.64
CA ALA A 119 4.30 -24.07 18.81
C ALA A 119 4.32 -25.61 18.76
N LYS A 120 3.98 -26.20 17.61
CA LYS A 120 4.05 -27.65 17.40
C LYS A 120 5.48 -28.18 17.58
N GLN A 121 6.48 -27.47 17.07
CA GLN A 121 7.88 -27.87 17.25
C GLN A 121 8.32 -27.81 18.72
N LYS A 122 7.96 -26.75 19.45
CA LYS A 122 8.26 -26.62 20.89
C LYS A 122 7.60 -27.77 21.67
N TYR A 123 6.35 -28.08 21.38
CA TYR A 123 5.64 -29.20 21.98
C TYR A 123 6.32 -30.55 21.69
N GLU A 124 6.70 -30.80 20.43
CA GLU A 124 7.41 -32.04 20.06
C GLU A 124 8.78 -32.17 20.75
N LYS A 125 9.50 -31.07 20.95
CA LYS A 125 10.77 -31.07 21.71
C LYS A 125 10.53 -31.37 23.19
N ALA A 126 9.61 -30.65 23.84
CA ALA A 126 9.26 -30.88 25.23
C ALA A 126 8.77 -32.31 25.49
N ARG A 127 7.96 -32.88 24.58
CA ARG A 127 7.49 -34.26 24.68
C ARG A 127 8.62 -35.28 24.56
N LYS A 128 9.63 -35.03 23.73
CA LYS A 128 10.81 -35.90 23.61
C LYS A 128 11.69 -35.82 24.86
N GLU A 129 11.91 -34.61 25.37
CA GLU A 129 12.65 -34.40 26.62
C GLU A 129 11.95 -35.08 27.80
N GLN A 130 10.63 -34.95 27.91
CA GLN A 130 9.84 -35.64 28.95
C GLN A 130 9.98 -37.16 28.87
N LYS A 131 9.86 -37.74 27.67
CA LYS A 131 10.10 -39.19 27.49
C LYS A 131 11.51 -39.62 27.90
N LEU A 132 12.53 -38.84 27.54
CA LEU A 132 13.91 -39.14 27.97
C LEU A 132 14.05 -39.13 29.50
N PHE A 133 13.40 -38.18 30.18
CA PHE A 133 13.39 -38.16 31.64
C PHE A 133 12.66 -39.38 32.23
N GLU A 134 11.50 -39.74 31.69
CA GLU A 134 10.74 -40.93 32.08
C GLU A 134 11.58 -42.20 31.89
N ASP A 135 12.25 -42.35 30.74
CA ASP A 135 13.12 -43.48 30.45
C ASP A 135 14.30 -43.56 31.44
N ILE A 136 14.92 -42.42 31.78
CA ILE A 136 16.01 -42.36 32.77
C ILE A 136 15.51 -42.77 34.16
N ILE A 137 14.32 -42.29 34.57
CA ILE A 137 13.71 -42.64 35.86
C ILE A 137 13.42 -44.14 35.91
N ASN A 138 12.79 -44.69 34.87
CA ASN A 138 12.46 -46.12 34.77
C ASN A 138 13.72 -46.99 34.79
N CYS A 139 14.77 -46.62 34.05
CA CYS A 139 16.06 -47.31 34.09
C CYS A 139 16.68 -47.31 35.49
N ARG A 140 16.57 -46.20 36.23
CA ARG A 140 17.07 -46.09 37.61
C ARG A 140 16.25 -46.90 38.60
N PHE A 141 14.92 -46.93 38.43
CA PHE A 141 14.03 -47.69 39.30
C PHE A 141 14.23 -49.20 39.11
N ASN A 142 14.32 -49.66 37.85
CA ASN A 142 14.56 -51.07 37.53
C ASN A 142 15.95 -51.56 38.00
N ARG A 143 16.96 -50.69 38.08
CA ARG A 143 18.28 -51.02 38.65
C ARG A 143 18.31 -51.14 40.18
N LYS A 144 17.33 -50.57 40.89
CA LYS A 144 17.23 -50.64 42.37
C LYS A 144 16.35 -51.81 42.85
N ALA A 145 15.57 -52.41 41.97
CA ALA A 145 14.66 -53.52 42.27
C ALA A 145 15.34 -54.92 42.14
N LEU A 146 16.62 -54.96 41.74
CA LEU A 146 17.51 -56.12 41.74
C LEU A 146 18.48 -56.00 42.92
#